data_AF-A0A9J5X4A4-F1
#
_entry.id   AF-A0A9J5X4A4-F1
#
_cell.length_a   1.000
_cell.length_b   1.000
_cell.length_c   1.000
_cell.angle_alpha   90.00
_cell.angle_beta   90.00
_cell.angle_gamma   90.00
#
_symmetry.space_group_name_H-M   'P 1'
#
loop_
_entity.id
_entity.type
_entity.pdbx_description
1 polymer ?
#
loop_
_entity_poly.entity_id
_entity_poly.type
_entity_poly.pdbx_seq_one_letter_code
_entity_poly.pdbx_strand_id
1 'polypeptide(L)'
;MDCLKKSSLFSLPFFLLYFSIILSFNNGVNASHKVFPGLQSTSTVDVKNVHRTGYHFQPPKNWINAPMYFNGVYHLFYQCNPYGSVWGNIVWAHSVSTDLINWIPLEPGIYPSEVFDKYGTWSGSATILPNNKPIILYTGIVDAKNTQVQNYAIPANLSDPFLRKWIKPDNNPLIVADVSINRPNSVTQPHVGWVRMVIGEP
;
A
#
# COMPACT_ATOMS: atom_id res chain seq x y z
N MET A 1 -54.04 43.04 22.21
CA MET A 1 -53.98 41.65 21.73
C MET A 1 -52.55 41.37 21.31
N ASP A 2 -51.66 41.20 22.30
CA ASP A 2 -50.23 40.93 22.05
C ASP A 2 -49.97 39.44 22.23
N CYS A 3 -50.14 38.70 21.14
CA CYS A 3 -49.75 37.30 21.05
C CYS A 3 -48.24 37.25 20.76
N LEU A 4 -47.44 37.34 21.82
CA LEU A 4 -46.00 37.09 21.76
C LEU A 4 -45.77 35.62 21.38
N LYS A 5 -45.33 35.40 20.14
CA LYS A 5 -44.73 34.15 19.67
C LYS A 5 -43.54 33.80 20.58
N LYS A 6 -43.73 32.90 21.54
CA LYS A 6 -42.64 32.17 22.22
C LYS A 6 -42.04 31.17 21.23
N SER A 7 -41.21 31.64 20.32
CA SER A 7 -40.39 30.78 19.47
C SER A 7 -39.17 30.28 20.26
N SER A 8 -39.26 29.04 20.74
CA SER A 8 -38.19 28.03 20.67
C SER A 8 -36.78 28.39 21.18
N LEU A 9 -36.64 28.97 22.38
CA LEU A 9 -35.35 29.00 23.08
C LEU A 9 -34.97 27.64 23.72
N PHE A 10 -35.93 26.73 23.86
CA PHE A 10 -35.72 25.40 24.44
C PHE A 10 -35.10 24.37 23.48
N SER A 11 -35.05 24.63 22.17
CA SER A 11 -34.50 23.68 21.18
C SER A 11 -32.99 23.80 20.99
N LEU A 12 -32.41 24.96 21.29
CA LEU A 12 -30.98 25.24 21.11
C LEU A 12 -30.06 24.28 21.87
N PRO A 13 -30.29 23.95 23.17
CA PRO A 13 -29.43 23.00 23.88
C PRO A 13 -29.55 21.58 23.33
N PHE A 14 -30.73 21.16 22.86
CA PHE A 14 -30.90 19.85 22.20
C PHE A 14 -30.20 19.80 20.85
N PHE A 15 -30.24 20.90 20.08
CA PHE A 15 -29.55 21.00 18.80
C PHE A 15 -28.03 20.97 18.98
N LEU A 16 -27.52 21.67 20.00
CA LEU A 16 -26.09 21.65 20.35
C LEU A 16 -25.66 20.28 20.86
N LEU A 17 -26.46 19.61 21.69
CA LEU A 17 -26.18 18.26 22.16
C LEU A 17 -26.19 17.26 20.99
N TYR A 18 -27.19 17.34 20.10
CA TYR A 18 -27.29 16.50 18.92
C TYR A 18 -26.12 16.72 17.94
N PHE A 19 -25.73 17.98 17.73
CA PHE A 19 -24.57 18.33 16.90
C PHE A 19 -23.26 17.85 17.53
N SER A 20 -23.12 17.94 18.85
CA SER A 20 -21.96 17.42 19.60
C SER A 20 -21.87 15.88 19.50
N ILE A 21 -23.01 15.21 19.55
CA ILE A 21 -23.12 13.76 19.36
C ILE A 21 -22.73 13.37 17.92
N ILE A 22 -23.20 14.09 16.89
CA ILE A 22 -22.79 13.87 15.50
C ILE A 22 -21.28 14.06 15.31
N LEU A 23 -20.71 15.13 15.89
CA LEU A 23 -19.27 15.37 15.85
C LEU A 23 -18.47 14.29 16.58
N SER A 24 -19.05 13.68 17.62
CA SER A 24 -18.44 12.57 18.37
C SER A 24 -18.52 11.23 17.63
N PHE A 25 -19.47 11.07 16.70
CA PHE A 25 -19.62 9.87 15.87
C PHE A 25 -18.83 9.93 14.55
N ASN A 26 -18.34 11.10 14.14
CA ASN A 26 -17.34 11.19 13.09
C ASN A 26 -16.01 10.68 13.64
N ASN A 27 -15.75 9.39 13.46
CA ASN A 27 -14.59 8.62 13.94
C ASN A 27 -13.20 9.09 13.40
N GLY A 28 -13.03 10.38 13.12
CA GLY A 28 -11.85 10.94 12.47
C GLY A 28 -11.62 10.33 11.08
N VAL A 29 -10.59 10.82 10.38
CA VAL A 29 -10.06 10.15 9.20
C VAL A 29 -8.72 9.55 9.59
N ASN A 30 -8.56 8.24 9.43
CA ASN A 30 -7.27 7.59 9.64
C ASN A 30 -6.68 7.14 8.31
N ALA A 31 -5.79 7.97 7.75
CA ALA A 31 -5.16 7.72 6.44
C ALA A 31 -3.64 7.47 6.56
N SER A 32 -3.18 6.92 7.70
CA SER A 32 -1.75 6.81 8.03
C SER A 32 -1.30 5.39 8.36
N HIS A 33 -0.05 5.03 8.02
CA HIS A 33 0.54 3.74 8.37
C HIS A 33 1.18 3.73 9.77
N LYS A 34 1.29 2.54 10.37
CA LYS A 34 1.94 2.31 11.66
C LYS A 34 3.46 2.28 11.48
N VAL A 35 4.17 3.15 12.20
CA VAL A 35 5.65 3.09 12.23
C VAL A 35 6.07 1.92 13.13
N PHE A 36 7.01 1.09 12.67
CA PHE A 36 7.62 0.01 13.45
C PHE A 36 8.99 0.48 13.97
N PRO A 37 9.09 0.98 15.22
CA PRO A 37 10.29 1.68 15.69
C PRO A 37 11.51 0.76 15.79
N GLY A 38 11.30 -0.54 16.06
CA GLY A 38 12.35 -1.54 16.15
C GLY A 38 13.08 -1.84 14.83
N LEU A 39 12.58 -1.30 13.71
CA LEU A 39 13.20 -1.43 12.38
C LEU A 39 13.82 -0.11 11.89
N GLN A 40 13.90 0.94 12.71
CA GLN A 40 14.49 2.22 12.28
C GLN A 40 16.00 2.26 12.54
N SER A 41 16.80 2.51 11.49
CA SER A 41 18.26 2.66 11.61
C SER A 41 18.73 4.10 11.81
N THR A 42 17.85 5.08 11.56
CA THR A 42 18.18 6.51 11.64
C THR A 42 17.11 7.27 12.41
N SER A 43 17.55 8.25 13.21
CA SER A 43 16.67 9.18 13.94
C SER A 43 15.89 10.04 12.94
N THR A 44 14.56 10.08 13.08
CA THR A 44 13.70 10.89 12.21
C THR A 44 13.89 12.38 12.51
N VAL A 45 14.13 13.20 11.49
CA VAL A 45 13.98 14.67 11.58
C VAL A 45 12.54 14.98 11.97
N ASP A 46 12.33 15.85 12.94
CA ASP A 46 11.00 16.28 13.39
C ASP A 46 10.30 17.05 12.25
N VAL A 47 9.40 16.38 11.55
CA VAL A 47 8.67 16.97 10.43
C VAL A 47 7.46 17.69 10.99
N LYS A 48 7.44 19.02 10.89
CA LYS A 48 6.26 19.83 11.23
C LYS A 48 5.04 19.28 10.47
N ASN A 49 3.96 18.97 11.19
CA ASN A 49 2.71 18.39 10.67
C ASN A 49 1.99 19.23 9.58
N VAL A 50 2.51 20.42 9.26
CA VAL A 50 1.91 21.41 8.34
C VAL A 50 1.80 20.89 6.90
N HIS A 51 2.57 19.87 6.51
CA HIS A 51 2.56 19.31 5.15
C HIS A 51 1.92 17.92 5.03
N ARG A 52 1.41 17.35 6.14
CA ARG A 52 0.70 16.07 6.10
C ARG A 52 -0.75 16.28 5.65
N THR A 53 -1.18 15.53 4.66
CA THR A 53 -2.58 15.53 4.21
C THR A 53 -3.51 14.97 5.28
N GLY A 54 -4.69 15.59 5.46
CA GLY A 54 -5.69 15.14 6.43
C GLY A 54 -6.54 13.96 5.97
N TYR A 55 -6.69 13.77 4.65
CA TYR A 55 -7.62 12.77 4.07
C TYR A 55 -7.11 12.03 2.83
N HIS A 56 -5.96 12.41 2.26
CA HIS A 56 -5.33 11.59 1.23
C HIS A 56 -4.53 10.48 1.91
N PHE A 57 -4.65 9.24 1.42
CA PHE A 57 -3.75 8.18 1.86
C PHE A 57 -2.31 8.61 1.57
N GLN A 58 -1.53 8.70 2.64
CA GLN A 58 -0.10 8.91 2.56
C GLN A 58 0.55 7.80 3.37
N PRO A 59 1.45 7.00 2.78
CA PRO A 59 2.39 6.32 3.63
C PRO A 59 3.18 7.41 4.39
N PRO A 60 3.60 7.19 5.64
CA PRO A 60 4.38 8.14 6.40
C PRO A 60 5.57 8.69 5.58
N LYS A 61 6.05 7.88 4.62
CA LYS A 61 7.03 8.19 3.55
C LYS A 61 6.77 7.25 2.35
N ASN A 62 7.12 7.63 1.10
CA ASN A 62 7.33 6.78 -0.11
C ASN A 62 6.17 6.65 -1.17
N TRP A 63 6.36 5.78 -2.19
CA TRP A 63 5.58 5.70 -3.46
C TRP A 63 4.49 4.60 -3.45
N ILE A 64 3.30 4.91 -3.99
CA ILE A 64 2.12 4.02 -4.07
C ILE A 64 2.14 3.22 -5.38
N ASN A 65 2.04 1.88 -5.31
CA ASN A 65 2.21 1.01 -6.50
C ASN A 65 0.94 0.25 -6.92
N ALA A 66 0.27 -0.44 -6.00
CA ALA A 66 -0.73 -1.45 -6.40
C ALA A 66 -1.99 -1.41 -5.51
N PRO A 67 -3.03 -0.66 -5.92
CA PRO A 67 -4.37 -0.81 -5.36
C PRO A 67 -5.06 -2.07 -5.90
N MET A 68 -5.82 -2.76 -5.04
CA MET A 68 -6.61 -3.95 -5.39
C MET A 68 -7.90 -3.96 -4.57
N TYR A 69 -8.98 -4.48 -5.14
CA TYR A 69 -10.22 -4.76 -4.38
C TYR A 69 -10.47 -6.28 -4.38
N PHE A 70 -10.66 -6.85 -3.19
CA PHE A 70 -10.88 -8.26 -3.01
C PHE A 70 -11.88 -8.53 -1.88
N ASN A 71 -12.94 -9.29 -2.17
CA ASN A 71 -13.94 -9.74 -1.19
C ASN A 71 -14.45 -8.66 -0.22
N GLY A 72 -14.77 -7.45 -0.70
CA GLY A 72 -15.29 -6.38 0.15
C GLY A 72 -14.24 -5.44 0.73
N VAL A 73 -12.95 -5.71 0.53
CA VAL A 73 -11.84 -4.96 1.12
C VAL A 73 -10.95 -4.37 0.02
N TYR A 74 -10.61 -3.09 0.16
CA TYR A 74 -9.56 -2.44 -0.61
C TYR A 74 -8.20 -2.72 0.02
N HIS A 75 -7.24 -3.14 -0.79
CA HIS A 75 -5.85 -3.38 -0.41
C HIS A 75 -4.99 -2.36 -1.15
N LEU A 76 -4.05 -1.76 -0.43
CA LEU A 76 -3.09 -0.84 -0.99
C LEU A 76 -1.69 -1.29 -0.62
N PHE A 77 -0.91 -1.65 -1.65
CA PHE A 77 0.50 -1.92 -1.51
C PHE A 77 1.33 -0.74 -2.04
N TYR A 78 2.36 -0.38 -1.29
CA TYR A 78 3.22 0.75 -1.58
C TYR A 78 4.65 0.44 -1.14
N GLN A 79 5.61 0.90 -1.93
CA GLN A 79 7.01 0.70 -1.60
C GLN A 79 7.35 1.56 -0.40
N CYS A 80 8.01 0.99 0.60
CA CYS A 80 8.60 1.75 1.68
C CYS A 80 9.98 1.23 2.04
N ASN A 81 10.84 2.14 2.51
CA ASN A 81 12.04 1.77 3.24
C ASN A 81 11.67 1.77 4.74
N PRO A 82 11.67 0.61 5.43
CA PRO A 82 11.35 0.56 6.85
C PRO A 82 12.43 1.24 7.72
N TYR A 83 13.65 1.41 7.18
CA TYR A 83 14.82 1.93 7.91
C TYR A 83 15.05 3.43 7.75
N GLY A 84 14.31 4.15 6.89
CA GLY A 84 14.56 5.57 6.65
C GLY A 84 13.72 6.22 5.54
N SER A 85 13.98 7.50 5.30
CA SER A 85 13.36 8.32 4.23
C SER A 85 14.12 8.33 2.90
N VAL A 86 15.20 7.56 2.82
CA VAL A 86 16.05 7.47 1.64
C VAL A 86 15.74 6.20 0.87
N TRP A 87 16.02 6.21 -0.43
CA TRP A 87 15.88 5.00 -1.24
C TRP A 87 16.85 3.90 -0.76
N GLY A 88 16.34 2.68 -0.63
CA GLY A 88 17.08 1.51 -0.14
C GLY A 88 16.18 0.56 0.66
N ASN A 89 16.54 -0.71 0.77
CA ASN A 89 15.81 -1.73 1.57
C ASN A 89 14.29 -1.74 1.31
N ILE A 90 13.90 -1.60 0.04
CA ILE A 90 12.50 -1.39 -0.34
C ILE A 90 11.69 -2.66 -0.11
N VAL A 91 10.61 -2.53 0.67
CA VAL A 91 9.56 -3.53 0.89
C VAL A 91 8.21 -3.00 0.39
N TRP A 92 7.23 -3.86 0.17
CA TRP A 92 5.85 -3.47 -0.07
C TRP A 92 5.08 -3.48 1.25
N ALA A 93 4.94 -2.31 1.86
CA ALA A 93 4.00 -2.13 2.96
C ALA A 93 2.56 -2.29 2.46
N HIS A 94 1.68 -2.68 3.37
CA HIS A 94 0.31 -3.06 3.08
C HIS A 94 -0.64 -2.35 4.03
N SER A 95 -1.67 -1.72 3.47
CA SER A 95 -2.81 -1.19 4.23
C SER A 95 -4.11 -1.66 3.59
N VAL A 96 -5.16 -1.81 4.41
CA VAL A 96 -6.50 -2.18 3.94
C VAL A 96 -7.55 -1.16 4.34
N SER A 97 -8.63 -1.07 3.57
CA SER A 97 -9.74 -0.14 3.82
C SER A 97 -11.06 -0.74 3.34
N THR A 98 -12.17 -0.33 3.92
CA THR A 98 -13.52 -0.66 3.44
C THR A 98 -14.20 0.50 2.72
N ASP A 99 -13.61 1.70 2.75
CA ASP A 99 -14.21 2.94 2.25
C ASP A 99 -13.24 3.81 1.43
N LEU A 100 -12.01 3.34 1.18
CA LEU A 100 -10.89 4.06 0.55
C LEU A 100 -10.41 5.32 1.29
N ILE A 101 -10.98 5.62 2.45
CA ILE A 101 -10.69 6.83 3.24
C ILE A 101 -9.96 6.46 4.53
N ASN A 102 -10.47 5.46 5.24
CA ASN A 102 -9.94 4.97 6.49
C ASN A 102 -9.14 3.69 6.26
N TRP A 103 -7.86 3.73 6.61
CA TRP A 103 -6.89 2.70 6.30
C TRP A 103 -6.33 2.08 7.57
N ILE A 104 -6.36 0.74 7.61
CA ILE A 104 -5.76 -0.08 8.66
C ILE A 104 -4.38 -0.52 8.15
N PRO A 105 -3.27 -0.11 8.80
CA PRO A 105 -1.95 -0.60 8.45
C PRO A 105 -1.76 -2.06 8.86
N LEU A 106 -1.11 -2.83 8.00
CA LEU A 106 -0.70 -4.21 8.21
C LEU A 106 0.83 -4.32 8.12
N GLU A 107 1.34 -5.52 8.42
CA GLU A 107 2.73 -5.88 8.17
C GLU A 107 3.04 -5.84 6.65
N PRO A 108 4.30 -5.63 6.24
CA PRO A 108 4.68 -5.70 4.83
C PRO A 108 4.30 -7.04 4.19
N GLY A 109 3.59 -6.97 3.07
CA GLY A 109 3.15 -8.17 2.35
C GLY A 109 4.26 -8.82 1.54
N ILE A 110 5.15 -8.00 0.95
CA ILE A 110 6.30 -8.45 0.13
C ILE A 110 7.55 -7.74 0.65
N TYR A 111 8.61 -8.49 0.91
CA TYR A 111 9.91 -7.99 1.40
C TYR A 111 11.01 -8.94 0.95
N PRO A 112 12.28 -8.53 0.81
CA PRO A 112 13.36 -9.44 0.42
C PRO A 112 13.43 -10.68 1.32
N SER A 113 13.25 -11.87 0.73
CA SER A 113 13.27 -13.13 1.48
C SER A 113 13.84 -14.31 0.70
N GLU A 114 13.95 -14.19 -0.63
CA GLU A 114 14.38 -15.27 -1.50
C GLU A 114 15.55 -14.82 -2.38
N VAL A 115 16.23 -15.79 -3.02
CA VAL A 115 17.38 -15.50 -3.90
C VAL A 115 17.05 -14.55 -5.05
N PHE A 116 15.82 -14.62 -5.57
CA PHE A 116 15.36 -13.83 -6.71
C PHE A 116 14.90 -12.41 -6.36
N ASP A 117 14.93 -12.02 -5.07
CA ASP A 117 14.61 -10.65 -4.63
C ASP A 117 15.48 -10.16 -3.46
N LYS A 118 16.58 -10.87 -3.20
CA LYS A 118 17.48 -10.65 -2.06
C LYS A 118 17.95 -9.20 -1.91
N TYR A 119 18.14 -8.49 -3.02
CA TYR A 119 18.64 -7.11 -3.03
C TYR A 119 17.53 -6.06 -3.10
N GLY A 120 16.27 -6.46 -3.24
CA GLY A 120 15.14 -5.54 -3.22
C GLY A 120 13.88 -6.10 -3.88
N THR A 121 12.74 -5.65 -3.38
CA THR A 121 11.41 -5.91 -3.96
C THR A 121 10.88 -4.61 -4.56
N TRP A 122 11.03 -4.46 -5.87
CA TRP A 122 10.67 -3.27 -6.63
C TRP A 122 9.21 -3.30 -7.09
N SER A 123 8.79 -2.26 -7.84
CA SER A 123 7.40 -2.00 -8.21
C SER A 123 6.78 -3.13 -9.02
N GLY A 124 5.47 -3.11 -9.12
CA GLY A 124 4.68 -4.14 -9.77
C GLY A 124 3.20 -3.85 -9.66
N SER A 125 2.38 -4.85 -9.96
CA SER A 125 0.93 -4.74 -9.94
C SER A 125 0.27 -5.92 -9.23
N ALA A 126 -0.90 -5.65 -8.65
CA ALA A 126 -1.79 -6.67 -8.12
C ALA A 126 -2.96 -6.85 -9.10
N THR A 127 -3.36 -8.08 -9.35
CA THR A 127 -4.52 -8.39 -10.18
C THR A 127 -5.30 -9.57 -9.62
N ILE A 128 -6.57 -9.68 -9.99
CA ILE A 128 -7.42 -10.81 -9.65
C ILE A 128 -7.56 -11.67 -10.91
N LEU A 129 -6.98 -12.87 -10.87
CA LEU A 129 -7.14 -13.86 -11.93
C LEU A 129 -8.56 -14.45 -11.91
N PRO A 130 -9.00 -15.12 -13.00
CA PRO A 130 -10.23 -15.89 -13.00
C PRO A 130 -10.33 -16.83 -11.79
N ASN A 131 -11.55 -17.08 -11.33
CA ASN A 131 -11.85 -17.83 -10.11
C ASN A 131 -11.39 -17.14 -8.81
N ASN A 132 -11.40 -15.81 -8.80
CA ASN A 132 -11.17 -14.98 -7.62
C ASN A 132 -9.82 -15.25 -6.94
N LYS A 133 -8.75 -15.33 -7.73
CA LYS A 133 -7.39 -15.63 -7.26
C LYS A 133 -6.52 -14.36 -7.33
N PRO A 134 -6.24 -13.69 -6.21
CA PRO A 134 -5.32 -12.57 -6.17
C PRO A 134 -3.91 -13.03 -6.52
N ILE A 135 -3.19 -12.23 -7.28
CA ILE A 135 -1.77 -12.40 -7.56
C ILE A 135 -1.09 -11.04 -7.58
N ILE A 136 0.14 -10.99 -7.09
CA ILE A 136 1.02 -9.85 -7.25
C ILE A 136 2.12 -10.25 -8.22
N LEU A 137 2.34 -9.45 -9.26
CA LEU A 137 3.52 -9.49 -10.10
C LEU A 137 4.44 -8.34 -9.67
N TYR A 138 5.72 -8.62 -9.45
CA TYR A 138 6.67 -7.61 -8.99
C TYR A 138 8.08 -7.88 -9.51
N THR A 139 8.86 -6.80 -9.59
CA THR A 139 10.28 -6.89 -9.93
C THR A 139 11.10 -7.24 -8.69
N GLY A 140 11.89 -8.31 -8.74
CA GLY A 140 12.93 -8.60 -7.74
C GLY A 140 14.31 -8.19 -8.22
N ILE A 141 15.20 -7.89 -7.28
CA ILE A 141 16.60 -7.57 -7.55
C ILE A 141 17.50 -8.68 -7.02
N VAL A 142 18.35 -9.23 -7.91
CA VAL A 142 19.14 -10.44 -7.63
C VAL A 142 20.61 -10.17 -7.29
N ASP A 143 21.13 -8.98 -7.59
CA ASP A 143 22.52 -8.61 -7.32
C ASP A 143 22.71 -7.12 -7.01
N ALA A 144 23.92 -6.75 -6.58
CA ALA A 144 24.30 -5.37 -6.29
C ALA A 144 24.38 -4.47 -7.54
N LYS A 145 24.26 -5.03 -8.74
CA LYS A 145 24.20 -4.29 -10.01
C LYS A 145 22.76 -3.98 -10.43
N ASN A 146 21.79 -4.27 -9.56
CA ASN A 146 20.37 -4.10 -9.79
C ASN A 146 19.84 -4.94 -10.98
N THR A 147 20.34 -6.17 -11.17
CA THR A 147 19.75 -7.08 -12.16
C THR A 147 18.29 -7.36 -11.79
N GLN A 148 17.38 -7.00 -12.69
CA GLN A 148 15.93 -7.11 -12.52
C GLN A 148 15.40 -8.44 -13.03
N VAL A 149 14.52 -9.09 -12.25
CA VAL A 149 13.78 -10.29 -12.63
C VAL A 149 12.30 -10.14 -12.27
N GLN A 150 11.41 -10.83 -12.99
CA GLN A 150 9.97 -10.77 -12.70
C GLN A 150 9.55 -11.96 -11.87
N ASN A 151 8.90 -11.68 -10.76
CA ASN A 151 8.44 -12.65 -9.80
C ASN A 151 6.92 -12.52 -9.61
N TYR A 152 6.32 -13.54 -9.03
CA TYR A 152 4.95 -13.47 -8.54
C TYR A 152 4.80 -13.94 -7.11
N ALA A 153 3.78 -13.44 -6.45
CA ALA A 153 3.37 -13.85 -5.11
C ALA A 153 1.86 -14.10 -5.07
N ILE A 154 1.46 -15.07 -4.24
CA ILE A 154 0.07 -15.46 -4.02
C ILE A 154 -0.28 -15.39 -2.53
N PRO A 155 -1.54 -15.11 -2.14
CA PRO A 155 -1.91 -15.13 -0.73
C PRO A 155 -1.73 -16.52 -0.11
N ALA A 156 -1.21 -16.58 1.10
CA ALA A 156 -1.07 -17.83 1.86
C ALA A 156 -2.42 -18.37 2.33
N ASN A 157 -3.41 -17.50 2.52
CA ASN A 157 -4.74 -17.85 3.00
C ASN A 157 -5.78 -16.95 2.35
N LEU A 158 -6.60 -17.49 1.43
CA LEU A 158 -7.67 -16.74 0.77
C LEU A 158 -8.89 -16.47 1.66
N SER A 159 -9.00 -17.16 2.80
CA SER A 159 -10.04 -16.90 3.80
C SER A 159 -9.68 -15.75 4.74
N ASP A 160 -8.42 -15.29 4.74
CA ASP A 160 -8.05 -14.05 5.43
C ASP A 160 -8.48 -12.85 4.58
N PRO A 161 -9.51 -12.08 4.99
CA PRO A 161 -10.00 -10.94 4.22
C PRO A 161 -8.94 -9.84 4.07
N PHE A 162 -7.89 -9.83 4.91
CA PHE A 162 -6.83 -8.84 4.85
C PHE A 162 -5.62 -9.31 4.06
N LEU A 163 -5.58 -10.58 3.61
CA LEU A 163 -4.50 -11.15 2.80
C LEU A 163 -3.11 -10.79 3.37
N ARG A 164 -2.89 -11.01 4.67
CA ARG A 164 -1.71 -10.48 5.38
C ARG A 164 -0.41 -11.17 4.97
N LYS A 165 -0.48 -12.45 4.62
CA LYS A 165 0.69 -13.27 4.29
C LYS A 165 0.67 -13.66 2.82
N TRP A 166 1.81 -13.48 2.16
CA TRP A 166 2.03 -13.84 0.76
C TRP A 166 3.14 -14.88 0.65
N ILE A 167 2.95 -15.83 -0.26
CA ILE A 167 3.90 -16.88 -0.60
C ILE A 167 4.50 -16.52 -1.95
N LYS A 168 5.83 -16.63 -2.06
CA LYS A 168 6.56 -16.52 -3.33
C LYS A 168 6.90 -17.94 -3.78
N PRO A 169 6.29 -18.45 -4.85
CA PRO A 169 6.54 -19.83 -5.27
C PRO A 169 7.98 -20.05 -5.76
N ASP A 170 8.47 -21.29 -5.59
CA ASP A 170 9.87 -21.67 -5.88
C ASP A 170 10.22 -21.66 -7.38
N ASN A 171 9.22 -21.58 -8.26
CA ASN A 171 9.41 -21.45 -9.71
C ASN A 171 9.68 -20.00 -10.16
N ASN A 172 9.87 -19.06 -9.23
CA ASN A 172 10.39 -17.74 -9.52
C ASN A 172 11.92 -17.80 -9.78
N PRO A 173 12.47 -16.88 -10.61
CA PRO A 173 11.75 -15.85 -11.36
C PRO A 173 11.08 -16.41 -12.62
N LEU A 174 9.95 -15.81 -13.02
CA LEU A 174 9.24 -16.16 -14.25
C LEU A 174 9.94 -15.61 -15.50
N ILE A 175 10.57 -14.44 -15.39
CA ILE A 175 11.21 -13.76 -16.52
C ILE A 175 12.56 -13.21 -16.07
N VAL A 176 13.59 -13.52 -16.86
CA VAL A 176 14.96 -13.04 -16.69
C VAL A 176 15.41 -12.39 -18.00
N ALA A 177 16.03 -11.22 -17.92
CA ALA A 177 16.60 -10.58 -19.09
C ALA A 177 17.73 -11.40 -19.70
N ASP A 178 17.76 -11.46 -21.03
CA ASP A 178 18.85 -12.11 -21.76
C ASP A 178 20.20 -11.42 -21.48
N VAL A 179 21.27 -12.21 -21.47
CA VAL A 179 22.66 -11.79 -21.26
C VAL A 179 23.12 -10.77 -22.30
N SER A 180 22.49 -10.78 -23.48
CA SER A 180 22.77 -9.88 -24.60
C SER A 180 22.20 -8.46 -24.42
N ILE A 181 21.26 -8.26 -23.50
CA ILE A 181 20.58 -6.98 -23.27
C ILE A 181 21.10 -6.35 -21.98
N ASN A 182 21.27 -5.02 -21.98
CA ASN A 182 21.77 -4.25 -20.85
C ASN A 182 20.85 -4.45 -19.62
N ARG A 183 21.23 -5.37 -18.74
CA ARG A 183 20.40 -5.96 -17.66
C ARG A 183 19.71 -4.98 -16.71
N PRO A 184 20.28 -3.83 -16.31
CA PRO A 184 19.67 -3.00 -15.27
C PRO A 184 18.33 -2.39 -15.66
N ASN A 185 18.02 -2.24 -16.95
CA ASN A 185 16.81 -1.52 -17.44
C ASN A 185 15.97 -2.34 -18.44
N SER A 186 16.34 -3.60 -18.67
CA SER A 186 15.83 -4.41 -19.77
C SER A 186 14.44 -5.01 -19.54
N VAL A 187 14.01 -5.13 -18.27
CA VAL A 187 12.69 -5.65 -17.93
C VAL A 187 11.83 -4.52 -17.36
N THR A 188 10.77 -4.17 -18.08
CA THR A 188 9.85 -3.09 -17.69
C THR A 188 8.82 -3.59 -16.68
N GLN A 189 8.16 -2.66 -15.98
CA GLN A 189 7.21 -2.96 -14.91
C GLN A 189 6.00 -3.76 -15.45
N PRO A 190 5.52 -4.79 -14.72
CA PRO A 190 4.32 -5.50 -15.11
C PRO A 190 3.08 -4.61 -14.92
N HIS A 191 2.46 -4.17 -16.02
CA HIS A 191 1.18 -3.46 -16.01
C HIS A 191 -0.02 -4.43 -16.04
N VAL A 192 -1.17 -3.99 -15.53
CA VAL A 192 -2.40 -4.80 -15.48
C VAL A 192 -2.96 -5.00 -16.90
N GLY A 193 -2.92 -6.24 -17.35
CA GLY A 193 -3.34 -6.71 -18.67
C GLY A 193 -2.47 -7.91 -19.04
N TRP A 194 -3.05 -8.98 -19.59
CA TRP A 194 -2.30 -10.17 -20.05
C TRP A 194 -0.96 -9.78 -20.65
N VAL A 195 0.13 -10.34 -20.11
CA VAL A 195 1.55 -10.00 -20.36
C VAL A 195 1.77 -9.44 -21.76
N ARG A 196 1.67 -8.11 -21.88
CA ARG A 196 2.18 -7.33 -23.00
C ARG A 196 3.20 -6.39 -22.39
N MET A 197 4.38 -6.94 -22.07
CA MET A 197 5.53 -6.13 -21.71
C MET A 197 6.27 -5.76 -22.99
N VAL A 198 6.47 -4.45 -23.17
CA VAL A 198 7.32 -3.92 -24.22
C VAL A 198 8.75 -4.05 -23.71
N ILE A 199 9.53 -4.91 -24.35
CA ILE A 199 10.99 -4.89 -24.23
C ILE A 199 11.43 -3.65 -25.00
N GLY A 200 12.04 -2.69 -24.29
CA GLY A 200 12.61 -1.51 -24.94
C GLY A 200 13.79 -1.94 -25.79
N GLU A 201 13.61 -1.93 -27.12
CA GLU A 201 14.71 -1.97 -28.07
C GLU A 201 15.50 -0.64 -28.00
N PRO A 202 16.82 -0.66 -28.28
CA PRO A 202 17.75 0.46 -28.05
C PRO A 202 17.44 1.76 -28.80
#